data_AF-A0A4Z1K8K5-F1
#
_entry.id   AF-A0A4Z1K8K5-F1
#
_cell.length_a   1.000
_cell.length_b   1.000
_cell.length_c   1.000
_cell.angle_alpha   90.00
_cell.angle_beta   90.00
_cell.angle_gamma   90.00
#
_symmetry.space_group_name_H-M   'P 1'
#
loop_
_entity.id
_entity.type
_entity.pdbx_description
1 polymer ?
#
loop_
_entity_poly.entity_id
_entity_poly.type
_entity_poly.pdbx_seq_one_letter_code
_entity_poly.pdbx_strand_id
1 'polypeptide(L)'
;MSTLLWEIDHEGVKANLFNGVDPNSENGKLLAKWFPSTDIHRLQGTHHRASCTNVYETKDGRYFHKHGSMNPDPSLDSIGLPHDMDQPSVEASWNPFIEKIGKIESDDMQRIASDEYKQAGTICWTREEYKNSEHGKANAHVGLFEIRHHPNNTQIAIWWPETEQTSPKRPLAGLKIVDITRVIAAPTIARGLAELGASVMRITPPHLQDYSSLHCDLNWEKWNTHLDFRDKDDLEKAKELIRDADVVVTGYRPGVLDKYGLGNDGIRELVKDRSRGIIIARENCYGWHGTWSYRSGW
;
A
#
# COMPACT_ATOMS: atom_id res chain seq x y z
N MET A 1 -0.58 20.31 7.29
CA MET A 1 0.79 19.91 7.64
C MET A 1 0.62 18.79 8.64
N SER A 2 0.73 17.51 8.22
CA SER A 2 0.59 16.38 9.15
C SER A 2 1.76 16.44 10.12
N THR A 3 1.47 16.66 11.39
CA THR A 3 2.40 16.38 12.48
C THR A 3 2.25 14.91 12.79
N LEU A 4 3.29 14.11 12.55
CA LEU A 4 3.36 12.76 13.10
C LEU A 4 3.06 12.86 14.60
N LEU A 5 1.99 12.22 15.06
CA LEU A 5 1.73 12.11 16.47
C LEU A 5 2.85 11.25 17.05
N TRP A 6 3.63 11.84 17.95
CA TRP A 6 4.76 11.14 18.57
C TRP A 6 4.33 10.34 19.79
N GLU A 7 3.19 10.69 20.38
CA GLU A 7 2.69 10.16 21.63
C GLU A 7 1.17 10.02 21.57
N ILE A 8 0.66 8.89 22.04
CA ILE A 8 -0.76 8.71 22.37
C ILE A 8 -0.86 8.66 23.89
N ASP A 9 -1.76 9.48 24.44
CA ASP A 9 -2.15 9.42 25.85
C ASP A 9 -3.52 8.75 25.93
N HIS A 10 -3.54 7.55 26.49
CA HIS A 10 -4.77 6.81 26.76
C HIS A 10 -4.91 6.64 28.27
N GLU A 11 -5.89 7.34 28.85
CA GLU A 11 -6.21 7.30 30.29
C GLU A 11 -5.01 7.66 31.20
N GLY A 12 -4.13 8.56 30.76
CA GLY A 12 -2.95 9.00 31.50
C GLY A 12 -1.70 8.14 31.27
N VAL A 13 -1.81 7.09 30.44
CA VAL A 13 -0.68 6.26 30.03
C VAL A 13 -0.22 6.69 28.65
N LYS A 14 1.07 6.99 28.51
CA LYS A 14 1.68 7.51 27.28
C LYS A 14 2.42 6.41 26.53
N ALA A 15 2.22 6.31 25.22
CA ALA A 15 2.98 5.43 24.34
C ALA A 15 3.52 6.21 23.12
N ASN A 16 4.76 5.91 22.73
CA ASN A 16 5.43 6.55 21.60
C ASN A 16 5.27 5.74 20.31
N LEU A 17 4.77 6.35 19.25
CA LEU A 17 4.46 5.67 17.99
C LEU A 17 5.69 5.31 17.14
N PHE A 18 6.82 6.00 17.32
CA PHE A 18 8.05 5.74 16.58
C PHE A 18 8.90 4.64 17.21
N ASN A 19 8.95 4.56 18.55
CA ASN A 19 9.68 3.53 19.29
C ASN A 19 8.87 2.23 19.51
N GLY A 20 7.72 2.09 18.87
CA GLY A 20 6.88 0.88 18.91
C GLY A 20 7.30 -0.23 17.94
N VAL A 21 8.39 -0.03 17.19
CA VAL A 21 8.84 -0.99 16.15
C VAL A 21 9.36 -2.29 16.75
N ASP A 22 9.91 -2.25 17.97
CA ASP A 22 10.24 -3.48 18.71
C ASP A 22 9.02 -3.93 19.53
N PRO A 23 8.31 -5.00 19.10
CA PRO A 23 7.17 -5.54 19.83
C PRO A 23 7.55 -6.10 21.21
N ASN A 24 8.84 -6.31 21.50
CA ASN A 24 9.31 -6.86 22.77
C ASN A 24 9.54 -5.79 23.85
N SER A 25 9.65 -4.52 23.45
CA SER A 25 9.78 -3.38 24.36
C SER A 25 8.50 -3.14 25.18
N GLU A 26 8.60 -2.47 26.34
CA GLU A 26 7.42 -2.09 27.13
C GLU A 26 6.44 -1.21 26.33
N ASN A 27 6.98 -0.27 25.55
CA ASN A 27 6.23 0.59 24.66
C ASN A 27 5.54 -0.20 23.53
N GLY A 28 6.24 -1.16 22.91
CA GLY A 28 5.67 -2.04 21.89
C GLY A 28 4.54 -2.93 22.43
N LYS A 29 4.71 -3.51 23.62
CA LYS A 29 3.66 -4.29 24.31
C LYS A 29 2.43 -3.44 24.65
N LEU A 30 2.64 -2.20 25.09
CA LEU A 30 1.57 -1.27 25.38
C LEU A 30 0.78 -0.90 24.12
N LEU A 31 1.48 -0.53 23.04
CA LEU A 31 0.85 -0.25 21.75
C LEU A 31 0.11 -1.47 21.21
N ALA A 32 0.67 -2.67 21.29
CA ALA A 32 0.03 -3.91 20.85
C ALA A 32 -1.27 -4.22 21.62
N LYS A 33 -1.39 -3.75 22.87
CA LYS A 33 -2.63 -3.88 23.66
C LYS A 33 -3.74 -2.97 23.12
N TRP A 34 -3.40 -1.75 22.70
CA TRP A 34 -4.37 -0.77 22.19
C TRP A 34 -4.67 -0.96 20.70
N PHE A 35 -3.64 -1.30 19.94
CA PHE A 35 -3.64 -1.51 18.50
C PHE A 35 -3.03 -2.89 18.23
N PRO A 36 -3.85 -3.95 18.25
CA PRO A 36 -3.38 -5.30 17.95
C PRO A 36 -2.54 -5.33 16.68
N SER A 37 -1.38 -5.98 16.77
CA SER A 37 -0.51 -6.12 15.60
C SER A 37 -1.22 -6.89 14.52
N THR A 38 -1.23 -6.32 13.31
CA THR A 38 -1.67 -7.00 12.10
C THR A 38 -0.51 -7.73 11.43
N ASP A 39 0.73 -7.67 11.98
CA ASP A 39 1.94 -8.43 11.59
C ASP A 39 1.88 -9.92 11.88
N ILE A 40 1.00 -10.61 11.14
CA ILE A 40 0.86 -12.06 11.15
C ILE A 40 2.08 -12.77 10.57
N HIS A 41 2.91 -12.08 9.78
CA HIS A 41 4.10 -12.67 9.14
C HIS A 41 5.40 -12.32 9.88
N ARG A 42 5.36 -11.63 11.01
CA ARG A 42 6.57 -11.32 11.81
C ARG A 42 7.67 -10.68 10.94
N LEU A 43 7.32 -9.70 10.11
CA LEU A 43 8.27 -9.02 9.21
C LEU A 43 9.55 -8.57 9.96
N GLN A 44 9.36 -8.04 11.16
CA GLN A 44 10.44 -7.55 12.03
C GLN A 44 10.77 -8.53 13.18
N GLY A 45 10.35 -9.80 13.06
CA GLY A 45 10.47 -10.77 14.15
C GLY A 45 11.89 -11.16 14.52
N THR A 46 12.83 -11.09 13.57
CA THR A 46 14.26 -11.34 13.77
C THR A 46 15.08 -10.40 12.88
N HIS A 47 16.35 -10.19 13.22
CA HIS A 47 17.28 -9.44 12.36
C HIS A 47 17.37 -10.03 10.94
N HIS A 48 17.35 -11.35 10.82
CA HIS A 48 17.35 -12.05 9.54
C HIS A 48 16.13 -11.71 8.68
N ARG A 49 14.92 -11.72 9.26
CA ARG A 49 13.68 -11.37 8.55
C ARG A 49 13.67 -9.91 8.12
N ALA A 50 14.09 -9.02 9.01
CA ALA A 50 14.20 -7.58 8.74
C ALA A 50 15.17 -7.28 7.58
N SER A 51 16.32 -7.98 7.55
CA SER A 51 17.35 -7.85 6.52
C SER A 51 16.90 -8.28 5.12
N CYS A 52 15.75 -8.94 4.99
CA CYS A 52 15.17 -9.23 3.67
C CYS A 52 14.80 -7.96 2.89
N THR A 53 14.62 -6.83 3.58
CA THR A 53 14.54 -5.48 2.99
C THR A 53 15.87 -4.76 3.13
N ASN A 54 16.70 -4.80 2.09
CA ASN A 54 17.98 -4.08 2.03
C ASN A 54 18.51 -4.05 0.58
N VAL A 55 19.59 -3.31 0.36
CA VAL A 55 20.31 -3.24 -0.92
C VAL A 55 21.54 -4.15 -0.86
N TYR A 56 21.63 -5.08 -1.80
CA TYR A 56 22.73 -6.05 -1.89
C TYR A 56 23.42 -6.00 -3.23
N GLU A 57 24.73 -6.19 -3.24
CA GLU A 57 25.50 -6.35 -4.46
C GLU A 57 25.22 -7.71 -5.11
N THR A 58 25.09 -7.71 -6.42
CA THR A 58 24.84 -8.86 -7.29
C THR A 58 26.13 -9.29 -7.98
N LYS A 59 26.14 -10.47 -8.61
CA LYS A 59 27.35 -11.08 -9.19
C LYS A 59 28.05 -10.21 -10.24
N ASP A 60 27.30 -9.42 -11.00
CA ASP A 60 27.78 -8.48 -12.01
C ASP A 60 28.22 -7.11 -11.44
N GLY A 61 28.31 -6.96 -10.11
CA GLY A 61 28.72 -5.71 -9.46
C GLY A 61 27.65 -4.62 -9.48
N ARG A 62 26.42 -4.94 -9.90
CA ARG A 62 25.25 -4.07 -9.74
C ARG A 62 24.67 -4.26 -8.34
N TYR A 63 23.76 -3.37 -7.95
CA TYR A 63 23.01 -3.49 -6.69
C TYR A 63 21.55 -3.80 -6.95
N PHE A 64 20.96 -4.62 -6.09
CA PHE A 64 19.54 -4.96 -6.10
C PHE A 64 18.91 -4.53 -4.77
N HIS A 65 17.92 -3.65 -4.83
CA HIS A 65 17.08 -3.33 -3.68
C HIS A 65 16.06 -4.46 -3.53
N LYS A 66 16.36 -5.39 -2.63
CA LYS A 66 15.47 -6.49 -2.27
C LYS A 66 14.48 -6.02 -1.21
N HIS A 67 13.24 -6.48 -1.29
CA HIS A 67 12.22 -6.12 -0.32
C HIS A 67 11.49 -7.36 0.22
N GLY A 68 11.36 -7.47 1.55
CA GLY A 68 10.59 -8.51 2.25
C GLY A 68 9.07 -8.26 2.25
N SER A 69 8.63 -7.14 1.69
CA SER A 69 7.23 -6.67 1.73
C SER A 69 6.69 -6.72 3.15
N MET A 70 5.47 -7.20 3.37
CA MET A 70 4.97 -7.50 4.72
C MET A 70 4.93 -9.02 4.99
N ASN A 71 5.57 -9.81 4.14
CA ASN A 71 5.76 -11.24 4.32
C ASN A 71 7.11 -11.61 3.68
N PRO A 72 8.19 -11.71 4.47
CA PRO A 72 9.52 -11.93 3.90
C PRO A 72 9.71 -13.37 3.41
N ASP A 73 8.84 -14.32 3.76
CA ASP A 73 9.02 -15.75 3.47
C ASP A 73 9.22 -16.04 1.97
N PRO A 74 8.34 -15.60 1.04
CA PRO A 74 8.54 -15.87 -0.39
C PRO A 74 9.82 -15.20 -0.92
N SER A 75 10.18 -14.08 -0.30
CA SER A 75 11.36 -13.31 -0.66
C SER A 75 12.64 -14.01 -0.13
N LEU A 76 12.59 -14.74 0.98
CA LEU A 76 13.68 -15.58 1.49
C LEU A 76 13.81 -16.87 0.67
N ASP A 77 12.68 -17.48 0.33
CA ASP A 77 12.60 -18.67 -0.54
C ASP A 77 13.26 -18.42 -1.89
N SER A 78 13.08 -17.23 -2.46
CA SER A 78 13.60 -16.86 -3.78
C SER A 78 15.13 -16.88 -3.91
N ILE A 79 15.84 -16.86 -2.78
CA ILE A 79 17.31 -16.96 -2.71
C ILE A 79 17.77 -18.18 -1.89
N GLY A 80 16.83 -19.05 -1.51
CA GLY A 80 17.10 -20.27 -0.75
C GLY A 80 17.69 -19.99 0.64
N LEU A 81 17.19 -18.97 1.34
CA LEU A 81 17.46 -18.74 2.75
C LEU A 81 16.30 -19.27 3.62
N PRO A 82 16.57 -19.77 4.83
CA PRO A 82 15.51 -20.19 5.74
C PRO A 82 14.66 -18.98 6.18
N HIS A 83 13.41 -19.22 6.60
CA HIS A 83 12.50 -18.16 7.06
C HIS A 83 12.95 -17.52 8.37
N ASP A 84 13.62 -18.29 9.24
CA ASP A 84 14.16 -17.84 10.51
C ASP A 84 15.63 -18.26 10.60
N MET A 85 16.46 -17.35 11.12
CA MET A 85 17.87 -17.58 11.42
C MET A 85 18.28 -16.65 12.56
N ASP A 86 18.83 -17.23 13.63
CA ASP A 86 19.33 -16.44 14.75
C ASP A 86 20.62 -15.73 14.33
N GLN A 87 20.65 -14.42 14.56
CA GLN A 87 21.78 -13.56 14.22
C GLN A 87 22.07 -12.64 15.39
N PRO A 88 23.34 -12.50 15.81
CA PRO A 88 23.71 -11.74 17.00
C PRO A 88 23.55 -10.23 16.81
N SER A 89 23.45 -9.75 15.58
CA SER A 89 23.19 -8.34 15.25
C SER A 89 22.55 -8.20 13.87
N VAL A 90 22.10 -6.99 13.54
CA VAL A 90 21.61 -6.64 12.21
C VAL A 90 22.71 -6.84 11.16
N GLU A 91 23.93 -6.37 11.43
CA GLU A 91 25.07 -6.47 10.51
C GLU A 91 25.43 -7.94 10.22
N ALA A 92 25.44 -8.77 11.26
CA ALA A 92 25.70 -10.21 11.10
C ALA A 92 24.65 -10.87 10.21
N SER A 93 23.39 -10.43 10.31
CA SER A 93 22.28 -10.94 9.52
C SER A 93 22.35 -10.59 8.03
N TRP A 94 23.22 -9.69 7.60
CA TRP A 94 23.41 -9.38 6.17
C TRP A 94 24.26 -10.43 5.44
N ASN A 95 25.17 -11.12 6.14
CA ASN A 95 26.13 -12.04 5.53
C ASN A 95 25.48 -13.14 4.68
N PRO A 96 24.41 -13.82 5.12
CA PRO A 96 23.74 -14.82 4.29
C PRO A 96 23.16 -14.25 2.99
N PHE A 97 22.64 -13.01 3.03
CA PHE A 97 22.11 -12.34 1.84
C PHE A 97 23.22 -11.94 0.88
N ILE A 98 24.32 -11.37 1.39
CA ILE A 98 25.52 -11.05 0.59
C ILE A 98 26.03 -12.31 -0.12
N GLU A 99 26.14 -13.43 0.60
CA GLU A 99 26.63 -14.69 0.04
C GLU A 99 25.71 -15.26 -1.04
N LYS A 100 24.39 -15.17 -0.86
CA LYS A 100 23.41 -15.69 -1.82
C LYS A 100 23.25 -14.78 -3.04
N ILE A 101 23.00 -13.49 -2.82
CA ILE A 101 22.71 -12.52 -3.88
C ILE A 101 23.97 -12.21 -4.70
N GLY A 102 25.15 -12.19 -4.08
CA GLY A 102 26.43 -12.02 -4.78
C GLY A 102 26.77 -13.15 -5.76
N LYS A 103 25.99 -14.24 -5.79
CA LYS A 103 26.11 -15.34 -6.76
C LYS A 103 25.09 -15.26 -7.89
N ILE A 104 24.17 -14.30 -7.87
CA ILE A 104 23.07 -14.14 -8.83
C ILE A 104 23.34 -12.89 -9.67
N GLU A 105 23.20 -12.99 -10.99
CA GLU A 105 23.26 -11.83 -11.88
C GLU A 105 22.06 -10.90 -11.61
N SER A 106 22.24 -9.58 -11.73
CA SER A 106 21.19 -8.61 -11.41
C SER A 106 19.88 -8.80 -12.19
N ASP A 107 19.97 -9.14 -13.48
CA ASP A 107 18.80 -9.44 -14.32
C ASP A 107 18.09 -10.71 -13.90
N ASP A 108 18.84 -11.74 -13.47
CA ASP A 108 18.26 -12.97 -12.90
C ASP A 108 17.57 -12.67 -11.57
N MET A 109 18.18 -11.86 -10.71
CA MET A 109 17.57 -11.45 -9.44
C MET A 109 16.27 -10.66 -9.69
N GLN A 110 16.24 -9.80 -10.70
CA GLN A 110 15.04 -9.07 -11.11
C GLN A 110 13.92 -10.02 -11.56
N ARG A 111 14.24 -11.00 -12.41
CA ARG A 111 13.30 -12.02 -12.90
C ARG A 111 12.77 -12.90 -11.77
N ILE A 112 13.67 -13.42 -10.92
CA ILE A 112 13.32 -14.24 -9.75
C ILE A 112 12.36 -13.47 -8.84
N ALA A 113 12.69 -12.22 -8.48
CA ALA A 113 11.86 -11.42 -7.58
C ALA A 113 10.50 -11.08 -8.21
N SER A 114 10.49 -10.51 -9.41
CA SER A 114 9.27 -9.93 -10.02
C SER A 114 8.37 -10.95 -10.70
N ASP A 115 8.93 -11.91 -11.42
CA ASP A 115 8.17 -12.75 -12.34
C ASP A 115 7.87 -14.13 -11.74
N GLU A 116 8.83 -14.71 -11.00
CA GLU A 116 8.66 -16.01 -10.34
C GLU A 116 7.95 -15.87 -8.99
N TYR A 117 8.50 -15.06 -8.08
CA TYR A 117 8.00 -14.93 -6.71
C TYR A 117 7.03 -13.77 -6.50
N LYS A 118 6.87 -12.90 -7.51
CA LYS A 118 5.95 -11.74 -7.51
C LYS A 118 6.12 -10.83 -6.29
N GLN A 119 7.36 -10.73 -5.81
CA GLN A 119 7.78 -9.88 -4.70
C GLN A 119 8.26 -8.52 -5.20
N ALA A 120 8.25 -7.54 -4.30
CA ALA A 120 8.85 -6.24 -4.56
C ALA A 120 10.39 -6.37 -4.59
N GLY A 121 10.99 -5.70 -5.56
CA GLY A 121 12.44 -5.63 -5.69
C GLY A 121 12.84 -5.05 -7.04
N THR A 122 13.93 -4.29 -7.06
CA THR A 122 14.44 -3.69 -8.28
C THR A 122 15.95 -3.63 -8.29
N ILE A 123 16.53 -3.78 -9.48
CA ILE A 123 17.89 -3.32 -9.72
C ILE A 123 17.96 -1.83 -9.35
N CYS A 124 19.04 -1.41 -8.72
CA CYS A 124 19.33 -0.02 -8.44
C CYS A 124 19.78 0.65 -9.73
N TRP A 125 18.86 1.35 -10.38
CA TRP A 125 19.12 2.09 -11.62
C TRP A 125 19.68 3.47 -11.31
N THR A 126 20.72 3.89 -12.03
CA THR A 126 21.01 5.32 -12.13
C THR A 126 19.87 6.05 -12.85
N ARG A 127 19.78 7.36 -12.67
CA ARG A 127 18.78 8.19 -13.36
C ARG A 127 18.84 8.03 -14.88
N GLU A 128 20.03 7.98 -15.45
CA GLU A 128 20.21 7.88 -16.91
C GLU A 128 19.89 6.47 -17.43
N GLU A 129 20.27 5.41 -16.72
CA GLU A 129 19.86 4.07 -17.13
C GLU A 129 18.33 3.91 -17.05
N TYR A 130 17.70 4.40 -15.98
CA TYR A 130 16.23 4.37 -15.85
C TYR A 130 15.56 5.09 -17.02
N LYS A 131 15.97 6.33 -17.31
CA LYS A 131 15.44 7.11 -18.45
C LYS A 131 15.61 6.38 -19.79
N ASN A 132 16.72 5.66 -19.97
CA ASN A 132 17.02 4.96 -21.22
C ASN A 132 16.40 3.54 -21.29
N SER A 133 15.94 2.99 -20.18
CA SER A 133 15.20 1.73 -20.13
C SER A 133 13.88 1.82 -20.91
N GLU A 134 13.34 0.66 -21.30
CA GLU A 134 12.02 0.58 -21.93
C GLU A 134 10.92 1.18 -21.04
N HIS A 135 10.98 0.90 -19.74
CA HIS A 135 9.99 1.40 -18.79
C HIS A 135 10.07 2.91 -18.57
N GLY A 136 11.28 3.47 -18.44
CA GLY A 136 11.47 4.91 -18.30
C GLY A 136 11.04 5.68 -19.55
N LYS A 137 11.34 5.16 -20.75
CA LYS A 137 10.86 5.74 -22.02
C LYS A 137 9.34 5.70 -22.12
N ALA A 138 8.71 4.59 -21.73
CA ALA A 138 7.26 4.46 -21.74
C ALA A 138 6.56 5.46 -20.82
N ASN A 139 7.20 5.88 -19.72
CA ASN A 139 6.66 6.84 -18.76
C ASN A 139 7.14 8.29 -18.97
N ALA A 140 7.97 8.57 -19.98
CA ALA A 140 8.59 9.89 -20.16
C ALA A 140 7.60 11.05 -20.37
N HIS A 141 6.37 10.74 -20.80
CA HIS A 141 5.30 11.70 -21.05
C HIS A 141 4.36 11.88 -19.85
N VAL A 142 4.48 11.03 -18.82
CA VAL A 142 3.58 10.99 -17.67
C VAL A 142 3.94 12.11 -16.71
N GLY A 143 2.94 12.91 -16.30
CA GLY A 143 3.09 13.95 -15.28
C GLY A 143 3.06 13.39 -13.86
N LEU A 144 2.67 14.22 -12.88
CA LEU A 144 2.45 13.76 -11.50
C LEU A 144 1.29 12.75 -11.39
N PHE A 145 0.31 12.87 -12.28
CA PHE A 145 -0.84 11.98 -12.40
C PHE A 145 -1.41 12.05 -13.82
N GLU A 146 -2.23 11.07 -14.18
CA GLU A 146 -3.01 11.06 -15.42
C GLU A 146 -4.50 11.13 -15.08
N ILE A 147 -5.27 11.89 -15.86
CA ILE A 147 -6.73 11.91 -15.78
C ILE A 147 -7.30 11.19 -17.00
N ARG A 148 -8.17 10.20 -16.77
CA ARG A 148 -8.89 9.48 -17.83
C ARG A 148 -10.38 9.75 -17.73
N HIS A 149 -10.89 10.61 -18.59
CA HIS A 149 -12.32 10.91 -18.68
C HIS A 149 -13.08 9.76 -19.34
N HIS A 150 -14.19 9.36 -18.73
CA HIS A 150 -15.14 8.40 -19.29
C HIS A 150 -16.49 9.11 -19.40
N PRO A 151 -16.76 9.80 -20.53
CA PRO A 151 -17.98 10.59 -20.67
C PRO A 151 -19.21 9.69 -20.64
N ASN A 152 -20.22 10.10 -19.87
CA ASN A 152 -21.50 9.42 -19.80
C ASN A 152 -22.62 10.48 -19.76
N ASN A 153 -23.50 10.44 -20.77
CA ASN A 153 -24.59 11.42 -20.92
C ASN A 153 -25.65 11.33 -19.82
N THR A 154 -25.74 10.21 -19.09
CA THR A 154 -26.67 10.07 -17.95
C THR A 154 -26.05 10.47 -16.62
N GLN A 155 -24.72 10.64 -16.57
CA GLN A 155 -23.93 10.94 -15.37
C GLN A 155 -23.08 12.19 -15.60
N ILE A 156 -23.75 13.32 -15.79
CA ILE A 156 -23.09 14.60 -15.99
C ILE A 156 -22.37 15.07 -14.72
N ALA A 157 -21.36 15.90 -14.89
CA ALA A 157 -20.68 16.54 -13.76
C ALA A 157 -21.66 17.48 -13.02
N ILE A 158 -21.76 17.30 -11.70
CA ILE A 158 -22.59 18.11 -10.81
C ILE A 158 -21.78 18.53 -9.59
N TRP A 159 -22.21 19.59 -8.90
CA TRP A 159 -21.70 19.92 -7.58
C TRP A 159 -22.07 18.82 -6.58
N TRP A 160 -21.19 18.54 -5.63
CA TRP A 160 -21.52 17.62 -4.53
C TRP A 160 -22.59 18.23 -3.62
N PRO A 161 -23.36 17.41 -2.90
CA PRO A 161 -24.43 17.89 -2.03
C PRO A 161 -23.88 18.88 -0.99
N GLU A 162 -24.54 20.04 -0.84
CA GLU A 162 -24.23 20.97 0.24
C GLU A 162 -24.54 20.32 1.59
N THR A 163 -23.69 20.56 2.57
CA THR A 163 -23.93 20.18 3.96
C THR A 163 -23.61 21.34 4.88
N GLU A 164 -24.27 21.42 6.03
CA GLU A 164 -24.01 22.46 7.04
C GLU A 164 -22.55 22.45 7.55
N GLN A 165 -21.83 21.33 7.37
CA GLN A 165 -20.43 21.18 7.75
C GLN A 165 -19.45 21.71 6.70
N THR A 166 -19.95 22.08 5.51
CA THR A 166 -19.12 22.64 4.43
C THR A 166 -18.62 24.02 4.81
N SER A 167 -17.29 24.20 4.78
CA SER A 167 -16.65 25.48 5.11
C SER A 167 -15.28 25.57 4.42
N PRO A 168 -14.63 26.75 4.38
CA PRO A 168 -13.26 26.86 3.86
C PRO A 168 -12.24 25.94 4.56
N LYS A 169 -12.51 25.53 5.81
CA LYS A 169 -11.68 24.56 6.56
C LYS A 169 -12.01 23.10 6.26
N ARG A 170 -13.21 22.83 5.74
CA ARG A 170 -13.72 21.49 5.40
C ARG A 170 -14.34 21.49 4.01
N PRO A 171 -13.56 21.78 2.95
CA PRO A 171 -14.08 21.96 1.60
C PRO A 171 -14.67 20.68 0.99
N LEU A 172 -14.34 19.50 1.52
CA LEU A 172 -14.83 18.21 1.04
C LEU A 172 -15.92 17.60 1.94
N ALA A 173 -16.48 18.37 2.88
CA ALA A 173 -17.60 17.91 3.68
C ALA A 173 -18.78 17.50 2.80
N GLY A 174 -19.41 16.38 3.14
CA GLY A 174 -20.50 15.78 2.36
C GLY A 174 -20.08 14.74 1.33
N LEU A 175 -18.81 14.70 0.92
CA LEU A 175 -18.30 13.66 0.04
C LEU A 175 -18.08 12.35 0.78
N LYS A 176 -18.45 11.24 0.13
CA LYS A 176 -18.22 9.88 0.63
C LYS A 176 -17.09 9.21 -0.14
N ILE A 177 -16.13 8.66 0.57
CA ILE A 177 -14.99 7.95 -0.01
C ILE A 177 -14.92 6.54 0.52
N VAL A 178 -14.76 5.61 -0.41
CA VAL A 178 -14.39 4.23 -0.10
C VAL A 178 -12.89 4.06 -0.36
N ASP A 179 -12.17 3.73 0.71
CA ASP A 179 -10.72 3.58 0.73
C ASP A 179 -10.34 2.10 0.75
N ILE A 180 -9.91 1.57 -0.41
CA ILE A 180 -9.45 0.18 -0.60
C ILE A 180 -7.93 0.19 -0.73
N THR A 181 -7.25 0.69 0.31
CA THR A 181 -5.80 0.89 0.32
C THR A 181 -5.12 0.34 1.58
N ARG A 182 -3.80 0.12 1.47
CA ARG A 182 -2.93 -0.42 2.53
C ARG A 182 -1.58 0.31 2.53
N VAL A 183 -0.85 0.18 3.63
CA VAL A 183 0.54 0.66 3.78
C VAL A 183 0.66 2.19 3.86
N ILE A 184 1.13 2.91 2.83
CA ILE A 184 1.52 4.35 2.95
C ILE A 184 0.93 5.23 1.86
N ALA A 185 1.34 5.03 0.59
CA ALA A 185 1.11 5.99 -0.49
C ALA A 185 -0.39 6.26 -0.73
N ALA A 186 -1.15 5.22 -1.06
CA ALA A 186 -2.59 5.36 -1.28
C ALA A 186 -3.40 5.72 -0.01
N PRO A 187 -3.12 5.18 1.20
CA PRO A 187 -3.76 5.65 2.43
C PRO A 187 -3.54 7.14 2.70
N THR A 188 -2.39 7.71 2.30
CA THR A 188 -2.12 9.16 2.45
C THR A 188 -3.10 10.00 1.62
N ILE A 189 -3.50 9.52 0.43
CA ILE A 189 -4.53 10.18 -0.38
C ILE A 189 -5.85 10.22 0.40
N ALA A 190 -6.29 9.06 0.90
CA ALA A 190 -7.55 8.96 1.65
C ALA A 190 -7.53 9.77 2.95
N ARG A 191 -6.41 9.78 3.68
CA ARG A 191 -6.21 10.63 4.86
C ARG A 191 -6.35 12.11 4.52
N GLY A 192 -5.70 12.58 3.44
CA GLY A 192 -5.81 13.97 2.99
C GLY A 192 -7.25 14.37 2.65
N LEU A 193 -8.04 13.46 2.06
CA LEU A 193 -9.46 13.71 1.81
C LEU A 193 -10.28 13.82 3.11
N ALA A 194 -9.97 12.97 4.11
CA ALA A 194 -10.60 13.03 5.43
C ALA A 194 -10.25 14.33 6.18
N GLU A 195 -8.98 14.74 6.16
CA GLU A 195 -8.50 16.01 6.76
C GLU A 195 -9.20 17.24 6.16
N LEU A 196 -9.55 17.18 4.87
CA LEU A 196 -10.31 18.22 4.17
C LEU A 196 -11.84 18.10 4.38
N GLY A 197 -12.28 17.18 5.23
CA GLY A 197 -13.62 17.11 5.79
C GLY A 197 -14.52 16.01 5.22
N ALA A 198 -14.02 15.19 4.30
CA ALA A 198 -14.81 14.15 3.67
C ALA A 198 -15.04 12.94 4.58
N SER A 199 -16.11 12.17 4.32
CA SER A 199 -16.40 10.95 5.05
C SER A 199 -15.72 9.75 4.40
N VAL A 200 -14.72 9.17 5.08
CA VAL A 200 -13.88 8.12 4.50
C VAL A 200 -14.08 6.79 5.23
N MET A 201 -14.58 5.78 4.52
CA MET A 201 -14.70 4.40 4.98
C MET A 201 -13.60 3.56 4.36
N ARG A 202 -12.66 3.11 5.19
CA ARG A 202 -11.59 2.20 4.80
C ARG A 202 -12.03 0.75 4.90
N ILE A 203 -11.78 -0.02 3.85
CA ILE A 203 -12.11 -1.45 3.79
C ILE A 203 -10.81 -2.27 3.77
N THR A 204 -10.62 -3.10 4.78
CA THR A 204 -9.49 -4.04 4.86
C THR A 204 -9.94 -5.43 5.28
N PRO A 205 -9.67 -6.49 4.50
CA PRO A 205 -10.07 -7.83 4.91
C PRO A 205 -9.19 -8.35 6.07
N PRO A 206 -9.76 -9.07 7.06
CA PRO A 206 -9.03 -9.54 8.25
C PRO A 206 -7.79 -10.41 7.97
N HIS A 207 -7.80 -11.14 6.86
CA HIS A 207 -6.73 -12.06 6.50
C HIS A 207 -5.54 -11.38 5.83
N LEU A 208 -5.68 -10.11 5.40
CA LEU A 208 -4.58 -9.38 4.80
C LEU A 208 -3.82 -8.64 5.89
N GLN A 209 -2.53 -8.97 5.96
CA GLN A 209 -1.51 -8.23 6.67
C GLN A 209 -1.59 -6.72 6.46
N ASP A 210 -1.27 -5.91 7.46
CA ASP A 210 -1.10 -4.48 7.25
C ASP A 210 -0.02 -3.92 8.17
N TYR A 211 0.38 -2.67 8.01
CA TYR A 211 1.47 -2.13 8.79
C TYR A 211 0.92 -1.29 9.96
N SER A 212 0.63 -1.98 11.08
CA SER A 212 -0.07 -1.42 12.24
C SER A 212 0.52 -0.11 12.77
N SER A 213 1.84 0.06 12.77
CA SER A 213 2.49 1.27 13.30
C SER A 213 2.19 2.52 12.47
N LEU A 214 1.76 2.37 11.21
CA LEU A 214 1.34 3.49 10.37
C LEU A 214 -0.14 3.85 10.55
N HIS A 215 -0.95 3.00 11.19
CA HIS A 215 -2.39 3.24 11.32
C HIS A 215 -2.71 4.50 12.10
N CYS A 216 -1.92 4.82 13.13
CA CYS A 216 -2.17 5.99 13.97
C CYS A 216 -2.04 7.31 13.20
N ASP A 217 -1.15 7.37 12.19
CA ASP A 217 -1.03 8.53 11.30
C ASP A 217 -2.03 8.44 10.13
N LEU A 218 -2.10 7.28 9.46
CA LEU A 218 -2.77 7.17 8.16
C LEU A 218 -4.28 6.90 8.23
N ASN A 219 -4.84 6.65 9.42
CA ASN A 219 -6.27 6.44 9.63
C ASN A 219 -6.97 7.57 10.38
N TRP A 220 -6.32 8.74 10.52
CA TRP A 220 -6.96 9.91 11.12
C TRP A 220 -8.24 10.31 10.37
N GLU A 221 -9.32 10.62 11.11
CA GLU A 221 -10.65 10.98 10.58
C GLU A 221 -11.29 9.93 9.64
N LYS A 222 -10.80 8.68 9.66
CA LYS A 222 -11.31 7.57 8.84
C LYS A 222 -12.03 6.54 9.70
N TRP A 223 -13.14 6.02 9.19
CA TRP A 223 -13.73 4.79 9.71
C TRP A 223 -13.06 3.58 9.07
N ASN A 224 -13.01 2.47 9.79
CA ASN A 224 -12.47 1.20 9.29
C ASN A 224 -13.56 0.13 9.38
N THR A 225 -13.68 -0.68 8.33
CA THR A 225 -14.49 -1.89 8.32
C THR A 225 -13.69 -3.07 7.80
N HIS A 226 -14.00 -4.24 8.32
CA HIS A 226 -13.34 -5.48 7.96
C HIS A 226 -14.25 -6.33 7.07
N LEU A 227 -14.09 -6.20 5.75
CA LEU A 227 -14.87 -6.95 4.76
C LEU A 227 -13.94 -7.82 3.92
N ASP A 228 -14.24 -9.11 3.83
CA ASP A 228 -13.51 -10.05 2.99
C ASP A 228 -14.21 -10.26 1.64
N PHE A 229 -13.62 -9.79 0.55
CA PHE A 229 -14.20 -9.91 -0.80
C PHE A 229 -14.33 -11.35 -1.31
N ARG A 230 -13.74 -12.33 -0.61
CA ARG A 230 -13.92 -13.76 -0.90
C ARG A 230 -15.26 -14.27 -0.35
N ASP A 231 -15.76 -13.63 0.69
CA ASP A 231 -17.11 -13.86 1.20
C ASP A 231 -18.11 -13.03 0.39
N LYS A 232 -19.22 -13.66 0.00
CA LYS A 232 -20.20 -13.03 -0.89
C LYS A 232 -20.97 -11.91 -0.20
N ASP A 233 -21.28 -12.07 1.09
CA ASP A 233 -22.06 -11.10 1.84
C ASP A 233 -21.22 -9.86 2.12
N ASP A 234 -19.95 -10.04 2.49
CA ASP A 234 -19.01 -8.93 2.67
C ASP A 234 -18.68 -8.22 1.35
N LEU A 235 -18.56 -8.95 0.24
CA LEU A 235 -18.40 -8.35 -1.08
C LEU A 235 -19.62 -7.49 -1.44
N GLU A 236 -20.84 -7.94 -1.13
CA GLU A 236 -22.04 -7.15 -1.41
C GLU A 236 -22.12 -5.89 -0.54
N LYS A 237 -21.78 -5.98 0.76
CA LYS A 237 -21.64 -4.79 1.63
C LYS A 237 -20.62 -3.79 1.08
N ALA A 238 -19.48 -4.28 0.59
CA ALA A 238 -18.47 -3.41 -0.03
C ALA A 238 -19.00 -2.73 -1.30
N LYS A 239 -19.78 -3.45 -2.11
CA LYS A 239 -20.46 -2.90 -3.28
C LYS A 239 -21.51 -1.86 -2.90
N GLU A 240 -22.28 -2.07 -1.84
CA GLU A 240 -23.23 -1.08 -1.31
C GLU A 240 -22.52 0.21 -0.89
N LEU A 241 -21.40 0.11 -0.18
CA LEU A 241 -20.58 1.27 0.17
C LEU A 241 -20.11 2.03 -1.09
N ILE A 242 -19.68 1.32 -2.14
CA ILE A 242 -19.23 1.93 -3.40
C ILE A 242 -20.40 2.57 -4.16
N ARG A 243 -21.59 1.95 -4.15
CA ARG A 243 -22.79 2.53 -4.78
C ARG A 243 -23.13 3.89 -4.20
N ASP A 244 -22.88 4.12 -2.92
CA ASP A 244 -23.12 5.41 -2.26
C ASP A 244 -21.91 6.36 -2.31
N ALA A 245 -20.71 5.87 -2.62
CA ALA A 245 -19.49 6.66 -2.66
C ALA A 245 -19.43 7.63 -3.84
N ASP A 246 -18.72 8.75 -3.66
CA ASP A 246 -18.38 9.70 -4.71
C ASP A 246 -16.95 9.46 -5.25
N VAL A 247 -16.07 8.92 -4.39
CA VAL A 247 -14.71 8.56 -4.75
C VAL A 247 -14.39 7.15 -4.24
N VAL A 248 -13.73 6.34 -5.08
CA VAL A 248 -13.04 5.12 -4.65
C VAL A 248 -11.55 5.33 -4.79
N VAL A 249 -10.79 5.10 -3.72
CA VAL A 249 -9.32 5.11 -3.73
C VAL A 249 -8.83 3.66 -3.67
N THR A 250 -7.90 3.29 -4.56
CA THR A 250 -7.28 1.95 -4.54
C THR A 250 -5.77 2.03 -4.78
N GLY A 251 -5.03 1.18 -4.05
CA GLY A 251 -3.57 1.02 -4.15
C GLY A 251 -3.15 -0.40 -4.54
N TYR A 252 -4.08 -1.22 -5.04
CA TYR A 252 -3.78 -2.60 -5.45
C TYR A 252 -3.16 -2.62 -6.84
N ARG A 253 -2.28 -3.62 -7.07
CA ARG A 253 -1.71 -3.86 -8.40
C ARG A 253 -2.81 -3.94 -9.48
N PRO A 254 -2.54 -3.48 -10.71
CA PRO A 254 -3.51 -3.53 -11.79
C PRO A 254 -4.12 -4.93 -11.96
N GLY A 255 -5.46 -5.01 -12.06
CA GLY A 255 -6.18 -6.26 -12.30
C GLY A 255 -6.55 -7.08 -11.04
N VAL A 256 -5.95 -6.80 -9.87
CA VAL A 256 -6.18 -7.63 -8.66
C VAL A 256 -7.65 -7.60 -8.20
N LEU A 257 -8.31 -6.45 -8.35
CA LEU A 257 -9.69 -6.24 -7.91
C LEU A 257 -10.73 -6.63 -8.97
N ASP A 258 -10.32 -6.90 -10.20
CA ASP A 258 -11.23 -7.18 -11.33
C ASP A 258 -12.05 -8.45 -11.08
N LYS A 259 -11.44 -9.48 -10.50
CA LYS A 259 -12.12 -10.74 -10.14
C LYS A 259 -13.24 -10.59 -9.12
N TYR A 260 -13.29 -9.48 -8.38
CA TYR A 260 -14.35 -9.16 -7.43
C TYR A 260 -15.38 -8.17 -8.01
N GLY A 261 -15.20 -7.73 -9.26
CA GLY A 261 -15.99 -6.64 -9.84
C GLY A 261 -15.67 -5.28 -9.23
N LEU A 262 -14.55 -5.15 -8.51
CA LEU A 262 -14.10 -3.91 -7.88
C LEU A 262 -12.94 -3.25 -8.67
N GLY A 263 -12.71 -3.73 -9.90
CA GLY A 263 -11.87 -3.06 -10.89
C GLY A 263 -12.52 -1.79 -11.43
N ASN A 264 -11.79 -1.05 -12.27
CA ASN A 264 -12.26 0.21 -12.85
C ASN A 264 -13.61 0.05 -13.58
N ASP A 265 -13.69 -0.95 -14.46
CA ASP A 265 -14.89 -1.22 -15.26
C ASP A 265 -16.03 -1.74 -14.39
N GLY A 266 -15.71 -2.61 -13.42
CA GLY A 266 -16.68 -3.17 -12.48
C GLY A 266 -17.29 -2.10 -11.57
N ILE A 267 -16.49 -1.16 -11.04
CA ILE A 267 -17.00 -0.04 -10.25
C ILE A 267 -17.92 0.84 -11.08
N ARG A 268 -17.54 1.18 -12.33
CA ARG A 268 -18.40 1.98 -13.21
C ARG A 268 -19.71 1.28 -13.54
N GLU A 269 -19.67 -0.01 -13.84
CA GLU A 269 -20.87 -0.82 -14.07
C GLU A 269 -21.78 -0.82 -12.84
N LEU A 270 -21.20 -0.93 -11.64
CA LEU A 270 -21.93 -0.94 -10.37
C LEU A 270 -22.70 0.35 -10.10
N VAL A 271 -22.21 1.48 -10.63
CA VAL A 271 -22.81 2.80 -10.43
C VAL A 271 -23.54 3.34 -11.65
N LYS A 272 -23.63 2.60 -12.76
CA LYS A 272 -24.11 3.11 -14.06
C LYS A 272 -25.50 3.74 -14.03
N ASP A 273 -26.37 3.27 -13.12
CA ASP A 273 -27.76 3.70 -12.99
C ASP A 273 -27.91 4.94 -12.07
N ARG A 274 -26.81 5.46 -11.51
CA ARG A 274 -26.82 6.71 -10.74
C ARG A 274 -26.97 7.91 -11.66
N SER A 275 -27.56 8.97 -11.12
CA SER A 275 -27.63 10.31 -11.77
C SER A 275 -26.30 11.07 -11.75
N ARG A 276 -25.31 10.59 -10.99
CA ARG A 276 -23.98 11.21 -10.86
C ARG A 276 -22.89 10.17 -11.06
N GLY A 277 -21.78 10.59 -11.65
CA GLY A 277 -20.61 9.75 -11.88
C GLY A 277 -19.83 9.43 -10.60
N ILE A 278 -18.69 8.77 -10.79
CA ILE A 278 -17.77 8.39 -9.72
C ILE A 278 -16.33 8.73 -10.11
N ILE A 279 -15.51 9.12 -9.13
CA ILE A 279 -14.06 9.27 -9.30
C ILE A 279 -13.39 8.00 -8.80
N ILE A 280 -12.50 7.42 -9.61
CA ILE A 280 -11.71 6.25 -9.21
C ILE A 280 -10.24 6.68 -9.20
N ALA A 281 -9.71 6.95 -8.01
CA ALA A 281 -8.32 7.30 -7.79
C ALA A 281 -7.49 6.02 -7.62
N ARG A 282 -6.50 5.82 -8.47
CA ARG A 282 -5.69 4.60 -8.50
C ARG A 282 -4.21 4.97 -8.33
N GLU A 283 -3.58 4.36 -7.36
CA GLU A 283 -2.15 4.52 -7.07
C GLU A 283 -1.45 3.17 -7.27
N ASN A 284 -0.26 3.20 -7.85
CA ASN A 284 0.62 2.05 -7.98
C ASN A 284 2.08 2.53 -8.09
N CYS A 285 3.03 1.61 -7.91
CA CYS A 285 4.46 1.96 -7.85
C CYS A 285 5.09 2.33 -9.20
N TYR A 286 4.74 1.62 -10.28
CA TYR A 286 5.43 1.71 -11.57
C TYR A 286 4.62 2.43 -12.66
N GLY A 287 3.51 3.08 -12.32
CA GLY A 287 2.63 3.70 -13.28
C GLY A 287 1.83 2.70 -14.13
N TRP A 288 1.23 3.22 -15.21
CA TRP A 288 0.31 2.46 -16.07
C TRP A 288 0.94 2.04 -17.41
N HIS A 289 2.21 2.40 -17.62
CA HIS A 289 2.90 2.23 -18.90
C HIS A 289 4.19 1.44 -18.74
N GLY A 290 4.63 0.82 -19.83
CA GLY A 290 5.88 0.07 -19.90
C GLY A 290 5.84 -1.27 -19.16
N THR A 291 6.99 -1.95 -19.23
CA THR A 291 7.11 -3.36 -18.86
C THR A 291 7.08 -3.64 -17.36
N TRP A 292 7.18 -2.64 -16.49
CA TRP A 292 7.15 -2.85 -15.04
C TRP A 292 5.77 -2.60 -14.42
N SER A 293 4.78 -2.18 -15.21
CA SER A 293 3.45 -1.75 -14.72
C SER A 293 2.67 -2.83 -13.95
N TYR A 294 2.98 -4.12 -14.14
CA TYR A 294 2.37 -5.23 -13.40
C TYR A 294 3.11 -5.61 -12.10
N ARG A 295 4.34 -5.12 -11.91
CA ARG A 295 5.24 -5.57 -10.85
C ARG A 295 4.76 -5.08 -9.48
N SER A 296 5.11 -5.83 -8.45
CA SER A 296 4.98 -5.35 -7.08
C SER A 296 6.05 -4.32 -6.80
N GLY A 297 5.68 -3.22 -6.16
CA GLY A 297 6.62 -2.23 -5.67
C GLY A 297 6.42 -1.96 -4.19
N TRP A 298 7.34 -1.19 -3.63
CA TRP A 298 7.33 -0.71 -2.26
C TRP A 298 7.94 0.69 -2.23
#